data_AF-A0A8S2B1E5-F1
#
_entry.id   AF-A0A8S2B1E5-F1
#
_cell.length_a   1.000
_cell.length_b   1.000
_cell.length_c   1.000
_cell.angle_alpha   90.00
_cell.angle_beta   90.00
_cell.angle_gamma   90.00
#
_symmetry.space_group_name_H-M   'P 1'
#
loop_
_entity.id
_entity.type
_entity.pdbx_description
1 polymer ?
#
loop_
_entity_poly.entity_id
_entity_poly.type
_entity_poly.pdbx_seq_one_letter_code
_entity_poly.pdbx_strand_id
1 'polypeptide(L)' 'MVTRMCLVEVENSPKPVASCAMPALPGMKIKTDTPIANKAREGVMEFLLMNHPLDCPICDQGGECDLQDQSMLEP' A
#
# COMPACT_ATOMS: atom_id res chain seq x y z
N MET A 1 -10.10 -0.40 -9.06
CA MET A 1 -10.05 -1.03 -7.72
C MET A 1 -9.28 -0.09 -6.82
N VAL A 2 -9.88 0.38 -5.72
CA VAL A 2 -9.18 1.28 -4.77
C VAL A 2 -8.28 0.42 -3.89
N THR A 3 -7.08 0.13 -4.37
CA THR A 3 -6.07 -0.61 -3.61
C THR A 3 -5.65 0.23 -2.42
N ARG A 4 -5.82 -0.30 -1.20
CA ARG A 4 -5.46 0.36 0.07
C ARG A 4 -3.94 0.46 0.29
N MET A 5 -3.16 0.53 -0.79
CA MET A 5 -1.70 0.66 -0.73
C MET A 5 -1.28 2.03 -0.18
N CYS A 6 -2.13 3.04 -0.36
CA CYS A 6 -1.88 4.41 0.06
C CYS A 6 -2.14 4.68 1.57
N LEU A 7 -2.15 3.63 2.41
CA LEU A 7 -2.35 3.80 3.84
C LEU A 7 -1.15 4.53 4.48
N VAL A 8 -1.48 5.57 5.26
CA VAL A 8 -0.52 6.41 5.99
C VAL A 8 -0.98 6.58 7.44
N GLU A 9 -0.04 6.81 8.34
CA GLU A 9 -0.36 7.16 9.72
C GLU A 9 -0.62 8.68 9.81
N VAL A 10 -1.69 9.06 10.48
CA VAL A 10 -2.02 10.46 10.78
C VAL A 10 -2.04 10.62 12.28
N GLU A 11 -1.34 11.64 12.79
CA GLU A 11 -1.32 11.94 14.23
C GLU A 11 -2.76 12.16 14.75
N ASN A 12 -3.09 11.51 15.87
CA ASN A 12 -4.43 11.46 16.46
C ASN A 12 -5.49 10.62 15.71
N SER A 13 -5.10 9.86 14.67
CA SER A 13 -5.98 8.85 14.07
C SER A 13 -5.77 7.47 14.73
N PRO A 14 -6.83 6.77 15.17
CA PRO A 14 -6.71 5.43 15.75
C PRO A 14 -6.40 4.34 14.71
N LYS A 15 -6.52 4.64 13.42
CA LYS A 15 -6.29 3.70 12.31
C LYS A 15 -5.53 4.38 11.17
N PRO A 16 -4.75 3.62 10.36
CA PRO A 16 -4.17 4.14 9.13
C PRO A 16 -5.26 4.68 8.20
N VAL A 17 -4.95 5.79 7.55
CA VAL A 17 -5.88 6.55 6.70
C VAL A 17 -5.47 6.40 5.25
N ALA A 18 -6.44 6.25 4.34
CA ALA A 18 -6.17 6.19 2.91
C ALA A 18 -5.86 7.58 2.37
N SER A 19 -4.61 7.83 1.98
CA SER A 19 -4.19 9.16 1.52
C SER A 19 -4.82 9.58 0.20
N CYS A 20 -5.25 8.62 -0.65
CA CYS A 20 -5.88 8.92 -1.94
C CYS A 20 -7.29 9.52 -1.81
N ALA A 21 -7.94 9.40 -0.66
CA ALA A 21 -9.31 9.84 -0.44
C ALA A 21 -9.45 10.85 0.71
N MET A 22 -8.48 10.93 1.62
CA MET A 22 -8.52 11.84 2.76
C MET A 22 -8.09 13.25 2.32
N PRO A 23 -8.95 14.28 2.46
CA PRO A 23 -8.53 15.65 2.20
C PRO A 23 -7.49 16.11 3.23
N ALA A 24 -6.49 16.87 2.78
CA ALA A 24 -5.49 17.45 3.66
C ALA A 24 -6.09 18.60 4.47
N LEU A 25 -6.01 18.51 5.80
CA LEU A 25 -6.47 19.55 6.73
C LEU A 25 -5.27 20.32 7.30
N PRO A 26 -5.40 21.64 7.58
CA PRO A 26 -4.36 22.42 8.22
C PRO A 26 -3.93 21.81 9.56
N GLY A 27 -2.62 21.65 9.77
CA GLY A 27 -2.05 21.07 10.99
C GLY A 27 -2.05 19.54 11.06
N MET A 28 -2.50 18.83 10.02
CA MET A 28 -2.30 17.38 9.92
C MET A 28 -0.81 17.05 9.86
N LYS A 29 -0.39 16.11 10.70
CA LYS A 29 0.93 15.49 10.62
C LYS A 29 0.78 14.07 10.10
N ILE A 30 1.27 13.88 8.88
CA ILE A 30 1.22 12.60 8.18
C ILE A 30 2.60 11.96 8.33
N LYS A 31 2.64 10.69 8.74
CA LYS A 31 3.85 9.89 8.82
C LYS A 31 3.71 8.70 7.86
N THR A 32 4.68 8.53 6.99
CA THR A 32 4.63 7.56 5.90
C THR A 32 5.53 6.35 6.11
N ASP A 33 6.44 6.44 7.07
CA ASP A 33 7.57 5.55 7.37
C ASP A 33 7.48 4.92 8.77
N THR A 34 6.27 4.86 9.34
CA THR A 34 6.07 4.26 10.66
C THR A 34 5.83 2.75 10.56
N PRO A 35 6.12 1.99 11.62
CA PRO A 35 5.82 0.55 11.67
C PRO A 35 4.35 0.23 11.42
N ILE A 36 3.44 1.12 11.83
CA ILE A 36 2.00 0.97 11.61
C ILE A 36 1.66 1.11 10.13
N ALA A 37 2.21 2.12 9.44
CA ALA A 37 2.00 2.33 8.01
C ALA A 37 2.59 1.19 7.18
N ASN A 38 3.81 0.74 7.49
CA ASN A 38 4.47 -0.36 6.79
C ASN A 38 3.70 -1.67 6.96
N LYS A 39 3.35 -2.04 8.20
CA LYS A 39 2.53 -3.24 8.47
C LYS A 39 1.18 -3.22 7.77
N ALA A 40 0.57 -2.04 7.63
CA ALA A 40 -0.69 -1.91 6.90
C ALA A 40 -0.50 -2.15 5.39
N ARG A 41 0.60 -1.70 4.79
CA ARG A 41 0.92 -1.95 3.38
C ARG A 41 1.27 -3.41 3.12
N GLU A 42 2.07 -4.02 3.99
CA GLU A 42 2.38 -5.46 3.97
C GLU A 42 1.11 -6.30 3.98
N GLY A 43 0.19 -6.05 4.92
CA GLY A 43 -1.08 -6.80 4.99
C GLY A 43 -1.99 -6.60 3.77
N VAL A 44 -1.93 -5.43 3.12
CA VAL A 44 -2.64 -5.20 1.85
C VAL A 44 -1.98 -5.99 0.72
N MET A 45 -0.64 -6.03 0.67
CA MET A 45 0.11 -6.80 -0.33
C MET A 45 -0.14 -8.30 -0.18
N GLU A 46 -0.09 -8.83 1.04
CA GLU A 46 -0.43 -10.24 1.32
C GLU A 46 -1.83 -10.59 0.84
N PHE A 47 -2.81 -9.72 1.11
CA PHE A 47 -4.19 -9.95 0.68
C PHE A 47 -4.34 -9.91 -0.84
N LEU A 48 -3.62 -9.02 -1.53
CA LEU A 48 -3.62 -8.93 -2.99
C LEU A 48 -2.99 -10.18 -3.62
N LEU A 49 -1.84 -10.61 -3.10
CA LEU A 49 -1.09 -11.76 -3.62
C LEU A 49 -1.76 -13.10 -3.27
N MET A 50 -2.52 -13.19 -2.18
CA MET A 50 -3.23 -14.41 -1.78
C MET A 50 -4.13 -14.98 -2.88
N ASN A 51 -4.74 -14.11 -3.69
CA ASN A 51 -5.62 -14.51 -4.79
C ASN A 51 -5.06 -14.14 -6.18
N HIS A 52 -3.84 -13.60 -6.25
CA HIS A 52 -3.20 -13.26 -7.52
C HIS A 52 -2.59 -14.52 -8.17
N PRO A 53 -2.84 -14.80 -9.46
CA PRO A 53 -2.27 -15.96 -10.11
C PRO A 53 -0.74 -15.83 -10.22
N LEU A 54 -0.03 -16.96 -10.08
CA LEU A 54 1.44 -17.01 -10.22
C LEU A 54 1.87 -17.09 -11.70
N ASP A 55 1.23 -16.28 -12.54
CA ASP A 55 1.37 -16.31 -13.99
C ASP A 55 2.38 -15.28 -14.50
N CYS A 56 3.20 -14.68 -13.64
CA CYS A 56 4.20 -13.67 -14.02
C CYS A 56 5.09 -14.05 -15.23
N PRO A 57 5.54 -15.32 -15.42
CA PRO A 57 6.35 -15.71 -16.58
C PRO A 57 5.61 -15.67 -17.93
N ILE A 58 4.28 -15.72 -17.92
CA ILE A 58 3.43 -15.70 -19.12
C ILE A 58 2.57 -14.42 -19.18
N CYS A 59 2.63 -13.59 -18.16
CA CYS A 59 1.93 -12.32 -18.07
C CYS A 59 2.64 -11.31 -18.98
N ASP A 60 1.89 -10.69 -19.89
CA ASP A 60 2.43 -9.68 -20.81
C ASP A 60 3.02 -8.46 -20.08
N GLN A 61 2.56 -8.18 -18.85
CA GLN A 61 3.07 -7.10 -18.00
C GLN A 61 4.20 -7.55 -17.04
N GLY A 62 4.65 -8.81 -17.13
CA GLY A 62 5.75 -9.31 -16.32
C GLY A 62 7.02 -8.50 -16.56
N GLY A 63 7.56 -7.88 -15.51
CA GLY A 63 8.74 -7.00 -15.58
C GLY A 63 8.44 -5.49 -15.68
N GLU A 64 7.18 -5.10 -15.95
CA GLU A 64 6.71 -3.70 -15.88
C GLU A 64 5.46 -3.56 -14.96
N CYS A 65 5.18 -4.59 -14.16
CA CYS A 65 4.00 -4.64 -13.32
C CYS A 65 4.22 -3.88 -12.00
N ASP A 66 3.42 -2.84 -11.74
CA ASP A 66 3.46 -2.07 -10.49
C ASP A 66 3.29 -2.95 -9.23
N LEU A 67 2.50 -4.02 -9.32
CA LEU A 67 2.29 -4.95 -8.19
C LEU A 67 3.56 -5.76 -7.91
N GLN A 68 4.27 -6.15 -8.97
CA GLN A 68 5.55 -6.84 -8.88
C GLN A 68 6.60 -5.91 -8.23
N ASP A 69 6.70 -4.67 -8.69
CA ASP A 69 7.65 -3.69 -8.15
C ASP A 69 7.36 -3.36 -6.67
N GLN A 70 6.09 -3.13 -6.33
CA GLN A 70 5.68 -2.85 -4.95
C GLN A 70 5.88 -4.06 -4.02
N SER A 71 5.88 -5.28 -4.54
CA SER A 71 6.13 -6.49 -3.73
C SER A 71 7.63 -6.72 -3.46
N MET A 72 8.49 -6.22 -4.35
CA MET A 72 9.96 -6.29 -4.20
C MET A 72 10.54 -5.09 -3.46
N LEU A 73 9.81 -3.96 -3.44
CA LEU A 73 10.11 -2.81 -2.59
C LEU A 73 9.78 -3.17 -1.13
N GLU A 74 10.69 -3.89 -0.46
CA GLU A 74 10.69 -3.93 0.99
C GLU A 74 10.86 -2.49 1.54
N PRO A 75 10.02 -2.05 2.50
CA PRO A 75 10.27 -0.83 3.25
C PRO A 75 11.40 -0.97 4.28
#